data_AF-A0A8H7TFP0-F1
#
_entry.id   AF-A0A8H7TFP0-F1
#
_cell.length_a   1.000
_cell.length_b   1.000
_cell.length_c   1.000
_cell.angle_alpha   90.00
_cell.angle_beta   90.00
_cell.angle_gamma   90.00
#
_symmetry.space_group_name_H-M   'P 1'
#
loop_
_entity.id
_entity.type
_entity.pdbx_description
1 polymer ?
#
loop_
_entity_poly.entity_id
_entity_poly.type
_entity_poly.pdbx_seq_one_letter_code
_entity_poly.pdbx_strand_id
1 'polypeptide(L)'
;MMFPISDTWEECFSGGLQHVFENEVATHGRGDEEFEELKKRVMDKVIPRLLRQLETGGRSITPCLVHGDLWDGNASVNVDTGKSTFFDGTPLYAHNEYELGPWRATRHEMTKVYIDEYIKHFPISEPVEEFDDRGKLYCLRFDLMSSSLYAGNLSFRAIGRETMRTLVAKYGGDDER
;
A
#
# COMPACT_ATOMS: atom_id res chain seq x y z
N MET A 1 -5.57 7.43 12.11
CA MET A 1 -5.31 6.91 10.76
C MET A 1 -6.48 7.33 9.89
N MET A 2 -6.32 8.37 9.08
CA MET A 2 -7.46 8.92 8.36
C MET A 2 -7.06 9.10 6.90
N PHE A 3 -7.51 8.17 6.06
CA PHE A 3 -7.61 8.45 4.64
C PHE A 3 -8.65 9.59 4.49
N PRO A 4 -8.31 10.71 3.82
CA PRO A 4 -9.26 11.79 3.63
C PRO A 4 -10.40 11.35 2.71
N ILE A 5 -11.57 11.98 2.86
CA ILE A 5 -12.59 11.94 1.83
C ILE A 5 -12.01 12.64 0.60
N SER A 6 -12.08 12.01 -0.57
CA SER A 6 -11.49 12.52 -1.80
C SER A 6 -12.31 12.08 -3.01
N ASP A 7 -12.15 12.82 -4.11
CA ASP A 7 -12.86 12.53 -5.36
C ASP A 7 -12.15 11.45 -6.19
N THR A 8 -10.85 11.25 -5.95
CA THR A 8 -10.02 10.24 -6.63
C THR A 8 -9.30 9.33 -5.63
N TRP A 9 -8.93 8.13 -6.08
CA TRP A 9 -8.13 7.20 -5.27
C TRP A 9 -6.69 7.69 -5.08
N GLU A 10 -6.12 8.38 -6.07
CA GLU A 10 -4.81 9.00 -5.96
C GLU A 10 -4.76 9.96 -4.76
N GLU A 11 -5.72 10.88 -4.64
CA GLU A 11 -5.80 11.85 -3.55
C GLU A 11 -6.02 11.18 -2.19
N CYS A 12 -6.96 10.23 -2.15
CA CYS A 12 -7.27 9.48 -0.93
C CYS A 12 -6.03 8.75 -0.41
N PHE A 13 -5.38 7.96 -1.28
CA PHE A 13 -4.19 7.19 -0.91
C PHE A 13 -3.01 8.11 -0.55
N SER A 14 -2.79 9.20 -1.29
CA SER A 14 -1.76 10.18 -0.99
C SER A 14 -1.92 10.78 0.41
N GLY A 15 -3.14 11.20 0.77
CA GLY A 15 -3.41 11.73 2.10
C GLY A 15 -3.20 10.70 3.21
N GLY A 16 -3.62 9.45 2.97
CA GLY A 16 -3.37 8.35 3.91
C GLY A 16 -1.89 8.06 4.12
N LEU A 17 -1.11 7.98 3.05
CA LEU A 17 0.33 7.72 3.12
C LEU A 17 1.12 8.90 3.69
N GLN A 18 0.71 10.14 3.40
CA GLN A 18 1.28 11.34 3.99
C GLN A 18 1.21 11.30 5.53
N HIS A 19 0.06 10.91 6.08
CA HIS A 19 -0.08 10.75 7.53
C HIS A 19 0.82 9.65 8.10
N VAL A 20 1.06 8.57 7.35
CA VAL A 20 2.03 7.53 7.75
C VAL A 20 3.45 8.07 7.76
N PHE A 21 3.84 8.89 6.78
CA PHE A 21 5.14 9.56 6.81
C PHE A 21 5.28 10.55 7.97
N GLU A 22 4.21 11.24 8.35
CA GLU A 22 4.22 12.11 9.54
C GLU A 22 4.45 11.31 10.83
N ASN A 23 3.83 10.13 10.95
CA ASN A 23 4.07 9.22 12.07
C ASN A 23 5.50 8.69 12.07
N GLU A 24 6.07 8.38 10.90
CA GLU A 24 7.47 7.98 10.77
C GLU A 24 8.43 9.08 11.26
N VAL A 25 8.18 10.33 10.89
CA VAL A 25 8.99 11.48 11.34
C VAL A 25 8.80 11.72 12.84
N ALA A 26 7.58 11.58 13.37
CA ALA A 26 7.31 11.71 14.79
C ALA A 26 8.01 10.62 15.62
N THR A 27 8.14 9.42 15.06
CA THR A 27 8.72 8.25 15.74
C THR A 27 10.24 8.26 15.68
N HIS A 28 10.81 8.48 14.48
CA HIS A 28 12.26 8.31 14.23
C HIS A 28 13.03 9.63 14.18
N GLY A 29 12.32 10.77 14.25
CA GLY A 29 12.90 12.09 14.14
C GLY A 29 13.20 12.52 12.69
N ARG A 30 13.75 13.72 12.56
CA ARG A 30 14.20 14.31 11.28
C ARG A 30 15.71 14.11 11.12
N GLY A 31 16.21 14.33 9.91
CA GLY A 31 17.66 14.36 9.60
C GLY A 31 18.16 13.19 8.75
N ASP A 32 17.27 12.30 8.34
CA ASP A 32 17.54 11.25 7.36
C ASP A 32 17.28 11.82 5.94
N GLU A 33 18.29 12.48 5.36
CA GLU A 33 18.18 13.19 4.07
C GLU A 33 17.73 12.27 2.93
N GLU A 34 18.24 11.03 2.90
CA GLU A 34 17.84 10.04 1.90
C GLU A 34 16.35 9.71 2.04
N PHE A 35 15.87 9.45 3.26
CA PHE A 35 14.47 9.12 3.48
C PHE A 35 13.52 10.28 3.13
N GLU A 36 13.91 11.52 3.44
CA GLU A 36 13.13 12.70 3.07
C GLU A 36 13.05 12.90 1.54
N GLU A 37 14.16 12.70 0.82
CA GLU A 37 14.17 12.76 -0.65
C GLU A 37 13.35 11.63 -1.27
N LEU A 38 13.49 10.40 -0.76
CA LEU A 38 12.68 9.27 -1.20
C LEU A 38 11.19 9.52 -0.94
N LYS A 39 10.82 10.03 0.23
CA LYS A 39 9.44 10.39 0.56
C LYS A 39 8.91 11.41 -0.44
N LYS A 40 9.67 12.48 -0.70
CA LYS A 40 9.30 13.51 -1.66
C LYS A 40 9.04 12.91 -3.05
N ARG A 41 9.95 12.07 -3.56
CA ARG A 41 9.77 11.43 -4.88
C ARG A 41 8.61 10.43 -4.91
N VAL A 42 8.37 9.70 -3.82
CA VAL A 42 7.20 8.81 -3.73
C VAL A 42 5.90 9.62 -3.84
N MET A 43 5.79 10.69 -3.07
CA MET A 43 4.60 11.55 -3.05
C MET A 43 4.40 12.30 -4.38
N ASP A 44 5.45 12.91 -4.93
CA ASP A 44 5.35 13.83 -6.07
C ASP A 44 5.34 13.12 -7.42
N LYS A 45 5.92 11.91 -7.51
CA LYS A 45 6.16 11.22 -8.79
C LYS A 45 5.55 9.82 -8.82
N VAL A 46 5.90 8.97 -7.87
CA VAL A 46 5.52 7.55 -7.88
C VAL A 46 4.00 7.39 -7.76
N ILE A 47 3.38 8.04 -6.76
CA ILE A 47 1.93 7.91 -6.54
C ILE A 47 1.14 8.43 -7.74
N PRO A 48 1.35 9.67 -8.24
CA PRO A 48 0.71 10.13 -9.46
C PRO A 48 0.89 9.19 -10.65
N ARG A 49 2.11 8.70 -10.87
CA ARG A 49 2.42 7.84 -12.02
C ARG A 49 1.70 6.50 -11.96
N LEU A 50 1.57 5.90 -10.78
CA LEU A 50 0.96 4.59 -10.60
C LEU A 50 -0.56 4.64 -10.42
N LEU A 51 -1.09 5.66 -9.72
CA LEU A 51 -2.49 5.67 -9.29
C LEU A 51 -3.38 6.55 -10.18
N ARG A 52 -2.92 7.70 -10.67
CA ARG A 52 -3.74 8.61 -11.51
C ARG A 52 -4.28 7.92 -12.76
N GLN A 53 -3.45 7.07 -13.33
CA GLN A 53 -3.76 6.33 -14.55
C GLN A 53 -4.92 5.34 -14.37
N LEU A 54 -5.23 4.90 -13.15
CA LEU A 54 -6.37 4.02 -12.85
C LEU A 54 -7.71 4.71 -13.16
N GLU A 55 -7.73 6.04 -13.12
CA GLU A 55 -8.93 6.88 -13.25
C GLU A 55 -8.83 7.89 -14.41
N THR A 56 -7.82 7.74 -15.29
CA THR A 56 -7.61 8.60 -16.46
C THR A 56 -7.41 7.78 -17.74
N GLY A 57 -7.49 8.44 -18.90
CA GLY A 57 -7.40 7.76 -20.20
C GLY A 57 -8.60 6.87 -20.50
N GLY A 58 -9.78 7.20 -19.97
CA GLY A 58 -11.01 6.41 -20.10
C GLY A 58 -11.12 5.25 -19.13
N ARG A 59 -10.15 5.08 -18.22
CA ARG A 59 -10.21 4.11 -17.13
C ARG A 59 -10.94 4.67 -15.93
N SER A 60 -11.53 3.78 -15.15
CA SER A 60 -12.11 4.07 -13.85
C SER A 60 -11.95 2.86 -12.95
N ILE A 61 -11.89 3.10 -11.65
CA ILE A 61 -12.01 2.04 -10.64
C ILE A 61 -13.44 2.01 -10.10
N THR A 62 -13.83 0.86 -9.58
CA THR A 62 -15.01 0.76 -8.71
C THR A 62 -14.53 0.81 -7.27
N PRO A 63 -14.95 1.81 -6.47
CA PRO A 63 -14.64 1.81 -5.04
C PRO A 63 -15.22 0.56 -4.38
N CYS A 64 -14.34 -0.25 -3.78
CA CYS A 64 -14.70 -1.48 -3.10
C CYS A 64 -14.53 -1.31 -1.60
N LEU A 65 -15.47 -1.86 -0.81
CA LEU A 65 -15.29 -1.97 0.62
C LEU A 65 -14.17 -2.99 0.89
N VAL A 66 -13.06 -2.50 1.44
CA VAL A 66 -11.93 -3.34 1.88
C VAL A 66 -11.95 -3.45 3.41
N HIS A 67 -11.41 -4.55 3.92
CA HIS A 67 -11.14 -4.77 5.34
C HIS A 67 -10.09 -3.78 5.87
N GLY A 68 -9.04 -3.51 5.08
CA GLY A 68 -8.08 -2.42 5.32
C GLY A 68 -6.92 -2.75 6.28
N ASP A 69 -7.01 -3.88 6.97
CA ASP A 69 -5.94 -4.49 7.77
C ASP A 69 -5.96 -6.02 7.69
N LEU A 70 -6.15 -6.57 6.48
CA LEU A 70 -6.30 -8.02 6.30
C LEU A 70 -4.94 -8.71 6.11
N TRP A 71 -4.48 -9.41 7.14
CA TRP A 71 -3.27 -10.26 7.14
C TRP A 71 -3.54 -11.54 7.94
N ASP A 72 -2.59 -12.47 7.97
CA ASP A 72 -2.75 -13.80 8.60
C ASP A 72 -3.10 -13.73 10.10
N GLY A 73 -2.70 -12.67 10.82
CA GLY A 73 -3.11 -12.45 12.21
C GLY A 73 -4.58 -12.04 12.38
N ASN A 74 -5.19 -11.47 11.33
CA ASN A 74 -6.57 -10.98 11.31
C ASN A 74 -7.51 -11.88 10.48
N ALA A 75 -7.04 -13.06 10.09
CA ALA A 75 -7.81 -14.04 9.33
C ALA A 75 -7.73 -15.42 9.99
N SER A 76 -8.85 -16.15 9.99
CA SER A 76 -8.89 -17.52 10.48
C SER A 76 -9.94 -18.34 9.73
N VAL A 77 -9.97 -19.64 9.96
CA VAL A 77 -10.99 -20.56 9.45
C VAL A 77 -11.77 -21.10 10.62
N ASN A 78 -13.09 -20.89 10.61
CA ASN A 78 -13.96 -21.46 11.62
C ASN A 78 -13.97 -22.99 11.50
N VAL A 79 -13.58 -23.68 12.58
CA VAL A 79 -13.37 -25.15 12.57
C VAL A 79 -14.65 -25.96 12.34
N ASP A 80 -15.80 -25.45 12.76
CA ASP A 80 -17.08 -26.14 12.63
C ASP A 80 -17.66 -26.04 11.21
N THR A 81 -17.42 -24.90 10.54
CA THR A 81 -18.03 -24.58 9.25
C THR A 81 -17.07 -24.62 8.07
N GLY A 82 -15.77 -24.61 8.32
CA GLY A 82 -14.72 -24.48 7.30
C GLY A 82 -14.72 -23.12 6.59
N LYS A 83 -15.45 -22.12 7.09
CA LYS A 83 -15.57 -20.79 6.46
C LYS A 83 -14.52 -19.82 7.00
N SER A 84 -13.99 -18.98 6.11
CA SER A 84 -13.11 -17.88 6.49
C SER A 84 -13.81 -16.89 7.43
N THR A 85 -13.09 -16.42 8.44
CA THR A 85 -13.51 -15.41 9.40
C THR A 85 -12.43 -14.34 9.48
N PHE A 86 -12.82 -13.07 9.58
CA PHE A 86 -11.94 -11.91 9.60
C PHE A 86 -12.18 -11.05 10.84
N PHE A 87 -11.12 -10.44 11.38
CA PHE A 87 -11.13 -9.70 12.65
C PHE A 87 -10.42 -8.35 12.51
N ASP A 88 -10.69 -7.41 13.42
CA ASP A 88 -9.96 -6.15 13.56
C ASP A 88 -9.89 -5.28 12.29
N GLY A 89 -10.99 -5.27 11.53
CA GLY A 89 -11.12 -4.46 10.32
C GLY A 89 -11.00 -2.96 10.58
N THR A 90 -10.25 -2.30 9.70
CA THR A 90 -10.20 -0.84 9.56
C THR A 90 -10.79 -0.45 8.20
N PRO A 91 -12.12 -0.61 8.01
CA PRO A 91 -12.72 -0.60 6.70
C PRO A 91 -12.66 0.78 6.04
N LEU A 92 -12.49 0.77 4.72
CA LEU A 92 -12.59 1.94 3.86
C LEU A 92 -13.10 1.54 2.47
N TYR A 93 -13.65 2.49 1.73
CA TYR A 93 -13.85 2.33 0.29
C TYR A 93 -12.54 2.67 -0.42
N ALA A 94 -11.99 1.71 -1.15
CA ALA A 94 -10.68 1.81 -1.78
C ALA A 94 -10.67 1.16 -3.16
N HIS A 95 -9.57 1.36 -3.89
CA HIS A 95 -9.21 0.46 -4.97
C HIS A 95 -8.99 -0.96 -4.41
N ASN A 96 -9.61 -1.97 -5.01
CA ASN A 96 -9.65 -3.33 -4.48
C ASN A 96 -8.24 -3.96 -4.30
N GLU A 97 -7.28 -3.62 -5.16
CA GLU A 97 -5.90 -4.12 -5.05
C GLU A 97 -5.17 -3.63 -3.78
N TYR A 98 -5.67 -2.59 -3.10
CA TYR A 98 -5.12 -2.12 -1.82
C TYR A 98 -5.19 -3.18 -0.71
N GLU A 99 -6.24 -4.02 -0.70
CA GLU A 99 -6.39 -5.13 0.26
C GLU A 99 -5.22 -6.13 0.19
N LEU A 100 -4.61 -6.24 -0.98
CA LEU A 100 -3.49 -7.16 -1.23
C LEU A 100 -2.16 -6.65 -0.68
N GLY A 101 -2.11 -5.40 -0.19
CA GLY A 101 -0.90 -4.78 0.33
C GLY A 101 -0.19 -5.61 1.41
N PRO A 102 -0.85 -5.98 2.52
CA PRO A 102 -0.24 -6.80 3.57
C PRO A 102 0.23 -8.17 3.07
N TRP A 103 -0.48 -8.75 2.10
CA TRP A 103 -0.18 -10.09 1.56
C TRP A 103 1.15 -10.14 0.79
N ARG A 104 1.69 -8.96 0.45
CA ARG A 104 2.98 -8.83 -0.22
C ARG A 104 4.16 -8.66 0.75
N ALA A 105 3.89 -8.41 2.03
CA ALA A 105 4.96 -8.28 3.03
C ALA A 105 5.51 -9.67 3.37
N THR A 106 6.84 -9.82 3.35
CA THR A 106 7.51 -11.11 3.58
C THR A 106 7.34 -11.68 4.99
N ARG A 107 6.84 -10.87 5.93
CA ARG A 107 6.55 -11.27 7.32
C ARG A 107 5.18 -11.94 7.49
N HIS A 108 4.34 -11.90 6.46
CA HIS A 108 2.96 -12.39 6.50
C HIS A 108 2.84 -13.71 5.73
N GLU A 109 1.92 -14.58 6.18
CA GLU A 109 1.71 -15.92 5.61
C GLU A 109 0.66 -15.94 4.50
N MET A 110 -0.06 -14.84 4.29
CA MET A 110 -0.96 -14.65 3.15
C MET A 110 -0.14 -14.38 1.89
N THR A 111 0.49 -15.42 1.33
CA THR A 111 1.46 -15.32 0.22
C THR A 111 0.80 -15.22 -1.17
N LYS A 112 1.63 -15.32 -2.23
CA LYS A 112 1.24 -15.32 -3.65
C LYS A 112 0.04 -16.22 -3.97
N VAL A 113 -0.14 -17.36 -3.30
CA VAL A 113 -1.27 -18.27 -3.56
C VAL A 113 -2.63 -17.58 -3.32
N TYR A 114 -2.72 -16.72 -2.32
CA TYR A 114 -3.94 -15.95 -2.03
C TYR A 114 -4.18 -14.86 -3.08
N ILE A 115 -3.10 -14.18 -3.50
CA ILE A 115 -3.16 -13.17 -4.56
C ILE A 115 -3.61 -13.81 -5.88
N ASP A 116 -3.02 -14.96 -6.24
CA ASP A 116 -3.34 -15.70 -7.47
C ASP A 116 -4.78 -16.19 -7.50
N GLU A 117 -5.35 -16.55 -6.34
CA GLU A 117 -6.77 -16.90 -6.25
C GLU A 117 -7.66 -15.66 -6.35
N TYR A 118 -7.30 -14.57 -5.65
CA TYR A 118 -8.07 -13.33 -5.66
C TYR A 118 -8.24 -12.76 -7.07
N ILE A 119 -7.18 -12.73 -7.87
CA ILE A 119 -7.22 -12.15 -9.22
C ILE A 119 -8.06 -12.96 -10.22
N LYS A 120 -8.46 -14.20 -9.88
CA LYS A 120 -9.44 -14.97 -10.66
C LYS A 120 -10.87 -14.42 -10.51
N HIS A 121 -11.13 -13.73 -9.40
CA HIS A 121 -12.44 -13.16 -9.07
C HIS A 121 -12.50 -11.66 -9.31
N PHE A 122 -11.38 -10.96 -9.12
CA PHE A 122 -11.24 -9.52 -9.35
C PHE A 122 -10.11 -9.30 -10.35
N PRO A 123 -10.41 -9.06 -11.64
CA PRO A 123 -9.40 -8.83 -12.66
C PRO A 123 -8.45 -7.68 -12.26
N ILE A 124 -7.18 -7.84 -12.61
CA ILE A 124 -6.14 -6.82 -12.40
C ILE A 124 -6.53 -5.54 -13.15
N SER A 125 -6.39 -4.39 -12.49
CA SER A 125 -6.64 -3.10 -13.13
C SER A 125 -5.56 -2.73 -14.14
N GLU A 126 -5.97 -2.12 -15.25
CA GLU A 126 -5.04 -1.57 -16.24
C GLU A 126 -4.26 -0.37 -15.70
N PRO A 127 -2.95 -0.23 -15.97
CA PRO A 127 -2.10 -1.16 -16.75
C PRO A 127 -1.74 -2.43 -15.95
N VAL A 128 -1.96 -3.61 -16.53
CA VAL A 128 -1.75 -4.90 -15.83
C VAL A 128 -0.28 -5.16 -15.48
N GLU A 129 0.65 -4.65 -16.28
CA GLU A 129 2.09 -4.77 -16.08
C GLU A 129 2.61 -4.01 -14.84
N GLU A 130 1.78 -3.14 -14.28
CA GLU A 130 2.11 -2.34 -13.09
C GLU A 130 1.42 -2.85 -11.82
N PHE A 131 0.73 -3.99 -11.89
CA PHE A 131 0.06 -4.62 -10.75
C PHE A 131 1.00 -4.85 -9.55
N ASP A 132 2.18 -5.38 -9.81
CA ASP A 132 3.14 -5.66 -8.75
C ASP A 132 3.75 -4.38 -8.15
N ASP A 133 3.88 -3.33 -8.94
CA ASP A 133 4.42 -2.06 -8.45
C ASP A 133 3.37 -1.26 -7.67
N ARG A 134 2.10 -1.29 -8.08
CA ARG A 134 0.98 -0.84 -7.22
C ARG A 134 0.93 -1.63 -5.92
N GLY A 135 1.12 -2.95 -6.00
CA GLY A 135 1.21 -3.82 -4.83
C GLY A 135 2.31 -3.42 -3.84
N LYS A 136 3.53 -3.12 -4.33
CA LYS A 136 4.63 -2.60 -3.50
C LYS A 136 4.28 -1.24 -2.88
N LEU A 137 3.66 -0.34 -3.65
CA LEU A 137 3.22 0.96 -3.15
C LEU A 137 2.18 0.82 -2.04
N TYR A 138 1.20 -0.10 -2.19
CA TYR A 138 0.23 -0.37 -1.13
C TYR A 138 0.87 -1.04 0.09
N CYS A 139 1.80 -1.99 -0.10
CA CYS A 139 2.55 -2.63 0.98
C CYS A 139 3.37 -1.62 1.81
N LEU A 140 3.98 -0.61 1.15
CA LEU A 140 4.78 0.44 1.80
C LEU A 140 4.03 1.10 2.96
N ARG A 141 2.73 1.33 2.82
CA ARG A 141 1.88 1.91 3.88
C ARG A 141 1.90 1.05 5.15
N PHE A 142 1.82 -0.27 5.02
CA PHE A 142 1.81 -1.20 6.16
C PHE A 142 3.21 -1.37 6.77
N ASP A 143 4.25 -1.37 5.94
CA ASP A 143 5.64 -1.45 6.40
C ASP A 143 6.04 -0.21 7.22
N LEU A 144 5.73 0.99 6.73
CA LEU A 144 6.02 2.23 7.45
C LEU A 144 5.14 2.40 8.69
N MET A 145 3.90 1.91 8.66
CA MET A 145 3.06 1.88 9.85
C MET A 145 3.64 0.96 10.94
N SER A 146 4.12 -0.22 10.55
CA SER A 146 4.81 -1.14 11.45
C SER A 146 6.10 -0.54 11.99
N SER A 147 6.85 0.20 11.16
CA SER A 147 8.04 0.96 11.56
C SER A 147 7.73 2.01 12.62
N SER A 148 6.61 2.72 12.50
CA SER A 148 6.20 3.72 13.49
C SER A 148 5.71 3.08 14.79
N LEU A 149 4.95 1.98 14.69
CA LEU A 149 4.39 1.29 15.85
C LEU A 149 5.46 0.56 16.69
N TYR A 150 6.44 -0.04 16.00
CA TYR A 150 7.52 -0.81 16.62
C TYR A 150 8.85 -0.08 16.48
N ALA A 151 8.95 1.13 17.06
CA ALA A 151 10.11 2.02 16.93
C ALA A 151 11.49 1.36 17.20
N GLY A 152 11.54 0.38 18.11
CA GLY A 152 12.77 -0.36 18.42
C GLY A 152 13.18 -1.40 17.37
N ASN A 153 12.30 -1.74 16.43
CA ASN A 153 12.56 -2.69 15.36
C ASN A 153 12.78 -1.95 14.02
N LEU A 154 14.03 -1.60 13.76
CA LEU A 154 14.42 -0.84 12.56
C LEU A 154 14.31 -1.64 11.25
N SER A 155 14.02 -2.96 11.29
CA SER A 155 13.87 -3.77 10.08
C SER A 155 12.71 -3.30 9.19
N PHE A 156 11.59 -2.87 9.78
CA PHE A 156 10.46 -2.36 9.02
C PHE A 156 10.79 -1.06 8.28
N ARG A 157 11.52 -0.15 8.95
CA ARG A 157 12.00 1.08 8.32
C ARG A 157 12.94 0.78 7.14
N ALA A 158 13.84 -0.20 7.31
CA ALA A 158 14.76 -0.62 6.26
C ALA A 158 14.02 -1.23 5.05
N ILE A 159 13.02 -2.09 5.29
CA ILE A 159 12.16 -2.65 4.25
C ILE A 159 11.41 -1.54 3.52
N GLY A 160 10.77 -0.62 4.25
CA GLY A 160 10.06 0.51 3.66
C GLY A 160 10.99 1.38 2.80
N ARG A 161 12.19 1.70 3.30
CA ARG A 161 13.20 2.46 2.55
C ARG A 161 13.59 1.76 1.24
N GLU A 162 13.79 0.44 1.26
CA GLU A 162 14.16 -0.31 0.06
C GLU A 162 13.03 -0.36 -0.97
N THR A 163 11.79 -0.51 -0.51
CA THR A 163 10.60 -0.38 -1.36
C THR A 163 10.53 1.00 -2.01
N MET A 164 10.78 2.07 -1.24
CA MET A 164 10.82 3.43 -1.77
C MET A 164 11.92 3.60 -2.83
N ARG A 165 13.15 3.12 -2.57
CA ARG A 165 14.25 3.16 -3.55
C ARG A 165 13.87 2.46 -4.86
N THR A 166 13.29 1.26 -4.76
CA THR A 166 12.86 0.47 -5.92
C THR A 166 11.84 1.24 -6.77
N LEU A 167 10.81 1.78 -6.13
CA LEU A 167 9.75 2.52 -6.83
C LEU A 167 10.26 3.83 -7.42
N VAL A 168 11.10 4.56 -6.67
CA VAL A 168 11.71 5.82 -7.12
C VAL A 168 12.69 5.58 -8.27
N ALA A 169 13.46 4.49 -8.26
CA ALA A 169 14.34 4.17 -9.38
C ALA A 169 13.56 3.91 -10.68
N LYS A 170 12.34 3.34 -10.58
CA LYS A 170 11.50 3.03 -11.75
C LYS A 170 10.63 4.21 -12.20
N TYR A 171 10.12 5.02 -11.28
CA TYR A 171 9.08 6.04 -11.56
C TYR A 171 9.42 7.45 -11.07
N GLY A 172 10.53 7.61 -10.35
CA GLY A 172 10.92 8.86 -9.70
C GLY A 172 11.89 9.72 -10.49
N GLY A 173 12.20 9.38 -11.74
CA GLY A 173 12.98 10.22 -12.65
C GLY A 173 12.26 11.53 -12.96
N ASP A 174 13.04 12.55 -13.32
CA ASP A 174 12.47 13.74 -13.95
C ASP A 174 12.08 13.37 -15.37
N ASP A 175 10.81 13.59 -15.74
CA ASP A 175 10.36 13.41 -17.12
C ASP A 175 11.21 14.34 -18.02
N GLU A 176 12.24 13.82 -18.68
CA GLU A 176 12.76 14.43 -19.89
C GLU A 176 11.67 14.27 -20.97
N ARG A 177 10.82 15.30 -21.07
CA ARG A 177 9.99 15.57 -22.24
C ARG A 177 10.52 16.79 -22.97
#